data_AF-A0AAE0A561-F1
#
_entry.id   AF-A0AAE0A561-F1
#
_cell.length_a   1.000
_cell.length_b   1.000
_cell.length_c   1.000
_cell.angle_alpha   90.00
_cell.angle_beta   90.00
_cell.angle_gamma   90.00
#
_symmetry.space_group_name_H-M   'P 1'
#
loop_
_entity.id
_entity.type
_entity.pdbx_description
1 polymer ?
#
loop_
_entity_poly.entity_id
_entity_poly.type
_entity_poly.pdbx_seq_one_letter_code
_entity_poly.pdbx_strand_id
1 'polypeptide(L)'
;MASFWAHFADDRRSPPASHPRNNHHICRDTQEYLYYLNPLISLHGKTTFQTLVLPLPSHPSLPAGSENMQDVTQDYFLYMVEALSELHDPIMQWFKSHPCPPLAILTDVMHNTWIHSMASTLGIKTIDFLPLSQHTASTLWSIYQVKKEFFQGKMLHKTMKNLALVLNSFRELHTKSFDALKSIAKHDRIWDVSPQCRLMRSLRGVA
;
A
#
# COMPACT_ATOMS: atom_id res chain seq x y z
N MET A 1 8.30 6.07 6.55
CA MET A 1 7.95 5.65 5.18
C MET A 1 6.62 4.92 5.22
N ALA A 2 5.51 5.64 5.08
CA ALA A 2 4.23 5.05 4.73
C ALA A 2 3.78 5.79 3.47
N SER A 3 3.88 5.13 2.32
CA SER A 3 3.47 5.64 1.03
C SER A 3 2.46 4.65 0.47
N PHE A 4 1.27 5.15 0.14
CA PHE A 4 0.19 4.37 -0.42
C PHE A 4 0.51 4.07 -1.89
N TRP A 5 0.73 2.79 -2.23
CA TRP A 5 0.99 2.36 -3.60
C TRP A 5 -0.05 1.31 -4.01
N ALA A 6 -0.97 1.69 -4.90
CA ALA A 6 -1.82 0.73 -5.61
C ALA A 6 -1.26 0.54 -7.02
N HIS A 7 -0.91 -0.71 -7.38
CA HIS A 7 -0.36 -1.07 -8.68
C HIS A 7 -1.42 -1.80 -9.52
N PHE A 8 -1.63 -1.37 -10.77
CA PHE A 8 -2.57 -1.97 -11.71
C PHE A 8 -1.88 -2.19 -13.05
N ALA A 9 -1.90 -3.43 -13.54
CA ALA A 9 -1.40 -3.81 -14.86
C ALA A 9 -2.59 -4.03 -15.80
N ASP A 10 -2.57 -3.43 -16.99
CA ASP A 10 -3.57 -3.63 -18.05
C ASP A 10 -2.90 -4.19 -19.32
N ASP A 11 -3.53 -5.20 -19.94
CA ASP A 11 -3.11 -5.86 -21.18
C ASP A 11 -4.06 -5.46 -22.32
N ARG A 12 -3.56 -4.59 -23.21
CA ARG A 12 -3.98 -4.34 -24.61
C ARG A 12 -5.32 -3.62 -24.91
N ARG A 13 -5.22 -2.34 -25.34
CA ARG A 13 -5.51 -1.76 -26.70
C ARG A 13 -5.91 -0.27 -26.60
N SER A 14 -5.33 0.60 -27.46
CA SER A 14 -5.68 2.03 -27.69
C SER A 14 -7.03 2.19 -28.43
N PRO A 15 -7.60 3.40 -28.72
CA PRO A 15 -7.32 4.85 -28.42
C PRO A 15 -8.65 5.62 -28.01
N PRO A 16 -8.93 6.96 -28.23
CA PRO A 16 -8.14 8.11 -28.68
C PRO A 16 -8.18 9.38 -27.78
N ALA A 17 -7.41 10.38 -28.23
CA ALA A 17 -6.97 11.58 -27.51
C ALA A 17 -8.02 12.69 -27.31
N SER A 18 -7.96 13.37 -26.17
CA SER A 18 -8.44 14.75 -25.99
C SER A 18 -7.62 15.50 -24.94
N HIS A 19 -7.43 16.80 -25.18
CA HIS A 19 -6.41 17.73 -24.64
C HIS A 19 -6.27 17.82 -23.10
N PRO A 20 -5.07 18.17 -22.59
CA PRO A 20 -4.84 18.34 -21.16
C PRO A 20 -5.29 19.72 -20.69
N ARG A 21 -6.09 19.76 -19.61
CA ARG A 21 -6.28 20.97 -18.81
C ARG A 21 -5.20 21.00 -17.74
N ASN A 22 -4.33 22.00 -17.85
CA ASN A 22 -3.30 22.36 -16.87
C ASN A 22 -3.93 22.62 -15.50
N ASN A 23 -3.52 21.85 -14.49
CA ASN A 23 -3.56 22.27 -13.09
C ASN A 23 -2.19 22.03 -12.49
N HIS A 24 -1.41 23.11 -12.38
CA HIS A 24 -0.09 23.14 -11.77
C HIS A 24 -0.21 23.24 -10.25
N HIS A 25 -0.52 22.12 -9.59
CA HIS A 25 -0.19 21.90 -8.19
C HIS A 25 0.30 20.46 -8.04
N ILE A 26 1.53 20.23 -8.51
CA ILE A 26 2.23 18.96 -8.34
C ILE A 26 2.76 18.95 -6.89
N CYS A 27 2.27 18.05 -6.04
CA CYS A 27 2.76 17.85 -4.68
C CYS A 27 4.29 17.75 -4.69
N ARG A 28 4.95 18.56 -3.85
CA ARG A 28 6.43 18.62 -3.73
C ARG A 28 7.07 17.24 -3.53
N ASP A 29 6.34 16.31 -2.91
CA ASP A 29 6.83 14.97 -2.56
C ASP A 29 6.70 13.93 -3.67
N THR A 30 5.88 14.17 -4.71
CA THR A 30 5.87 13.27 -5.87
C THR A 30 7.22 13.27 -6.59
N GLN A 31 7.98 14.36 -6.52
CA GLN A 31 9.28 14.50 -7.17
C GLN A 31 10.33 13.48 -6.68
N GLU A 32 10.31 13.12 -5.39
CA GLU A 32 11.32 12.24 -4.79
C GLU A 32 11.10 10.76 -5.19
N TYR A 33 9.83 10.32 -5.25
CA TYR A 33 9.50 8.96 -5.64
C TYR A 33 9.56 8.73 -7.14
N LEU A 34 9.39 9.78 -7.95
CA LEU A 34 9.54 9.71 -9.40
C LEU A 34 10.91 9.15 -9.79
N TYR A 35 11.97 9.44 -9.04
CA TYR A 35 13.30 8.86 -9.30
C TYR A 35 13.30 7.32 -9.25
N TYR A 36 12.56 6.71 -8.30
CA TYR A 36 12.45 5.25 -8.19
C TYR A 36 11.52 4.63 -9.23
N LEU A 37 10.50 5.37 -9.66
CA LEU A 37 9.54 4.91 -10.67
C LEU A 37 10.05 5.08 -12.10
N ASN A 38 10.88 6.08 -12.36
CA ASN A 38 11.35 6.42 -13.70
C ASN A 38 12.00 5.24 -14.44
N PRO A 39 12.86 4.40 -13.81
CA PRO A 39 13.39 3.20 -14.46
C PRO A 39 12.30 2.21 -14.86
N LEU A 40 11.28 2.01 -14.02
CA LEU A 40 10.17 1.10 -14.27
C LEU A 40 9.25 1.62 -15.38
N ILE A 41 8.90 2.91 -15.32
CA ILE A 41 8.11 3.59 -16.35
C ILE A 41 8.83 3.56 -17.70
N SER A 42 10.15 3.74 -17.69
CA SER A 42 10.97 3.66 -18.91
C SER A 42 11.02 2.24 -19.48
N LEU A 43 11.02 1.22 -18.62
CA LEU A 43 11.12 -0.19 -19.05
C LEU A 43 9.79 -0.76 -19.56
N HIS A 44 8.67 -0.43 -18.94
CA HIS A 44 7.36 -1.02 -19.26
C HIS A 44 6.39 -0.04 -19.96
N GLY A 45 6.83 1.18 -20.26
CA GLY A 45 6.01 2.21 -20.91
C GLY A 45 4.95 2.84 -20.00
N LYS A 46 4.43 4.01 -20.39
CA LYS A 46 3.43 4.77 -19.62
C LYS A 46 2.06 4.12 -19.53
N THR A 47 1.74 3.16 -20.39
CA THR A 47 0.44 2.47 -20.40
C THR A 47 0.32 1.45 -19.27
N THR A 48 1.45 0.99 -18.72
CA THR A 48 1.49 -0.02 -17.64
C THR A 48 1.38 0.61 -16.25
N PHE A 49 1.68 1.92 -16.12
CA PHE A 49 1.67 2.62 -14.83
C PHE A 49 0.69 3.79 -14.89
N GLN A 50 -0.36 3.70 -14.08
CA GLN A 50 -1.28 4.81 -13.84
C GLN A 50 -1.14 5.29 -12.41
N THR A 51 -1.06 6.61 -12.24
CA THR A 51 -1.05 7.26 -10.92
C THR A 51 -2.41 7.87 -10.64
N LEU A 52 -3.00 7.50 -9.51
CA LEU A 52 -4.16 8.19 -8.94
C LEU A 52 -3.67 9.14 -7.85
N VAL A 53 -3.84 10.44 -8.06
CA VAL A 53 -3.50 11.48 -7.06
C VAL A 53 -4.80 11.98 -6.44
N LEU A 54 -4.88 11.90 -5.12
CA LEU A 54 -5.99 12.41 -4.33
C LEU A 54 -5.43 13.39 -3.29
N PRO A 55 -6.12 14.50 -3.00
CA PRO A 55 -5.70 15.40 -1.94
C PRO A 55 -5.79 14.70 -0.58
N LEU A 56 -4.84 14.94 0.31
CA LEU A 56 -4.93 14.43 1.68
C LEU A 56 -6.13 15.10 2.40
N PRO A 57 -7.02 14.33 3.03
CA PRO A 57 -8.10 14.89 3.83
C PRO A 57 -7.55 15.65 5.05
N SER A 58 -8.08 16.85 5.30
CA SER A 58 -7.70 17.64 6.47
C SER A 58 -8.14 16.96 7.77
N HIS A 59 -7.32 17.06 8.81
CA HIS A 59 -7.64 16.54 10.14
C HIS A 59 -7.33 17.59 11.22
N PRO A 60 -8.24 17.88 12.18
CA PRO A 60 -8.05 18.96 13.16
C PRO A 60 -6.77 18.84 14.00
N SER A 61 -6.33 17.61 14.26
CA SER A 61 -5.13 17.31 15.04
C SER A 61 -3.86 17.14 14.20
N LEU A 62 -3.93 17.24 12.87
CA LEU A 62 -2.73 17.19 12.03
C LEU A 62 -2.25 18.62 11.71
N PRO A 63 -0.94 18.89 11.74
CA PRO A 63 -0.41 20.17 11.30
C PRO A 63 -0.73 20.40 9.81
N ALA A 64 -1.05 21.66 9.46
CA ALA A 64 -1.41 22.01 8.08
C ALA A 64 -0.25 21.69 7.12
N GLY A 65 -0.57 21.02 6.01
CA GLY A 65 0.41 20.63 4.98
C GLY A 65 1.28 19.42 5.34
N SER A 66 1.07 18.78 6.49
CA SER A 66 1.75 17.52 6.82
C SER A 66 1.06 16.36 6.12
N GLU A 67 1.67 15.88 5.04
CA GLU A 67 1.13 14.75 4.26
C GLU A 67 1.80 13.41 4.57
N ASN A 68 2.94 13.42 5.28
CA ASN A 68 3.73 12.24 5.56
C ASN A 68 4.07 12.11 7.05
N MET A 69 4.16 10.87 7.55
CA MET A 69 4.62 10.58 8.91
C MET A 69 6.05 11.08 9.21
N GLN A 70 6.86 11.39 8.18
CA GLN A 70 8.19 11.98 8.36
C GLN A 70 8.15 13.46 8.77
N ASP A 71 7.01 14.13 8.55
CA ASP A 71 6.82 15.55 8.85
C ASP A 71 6.32 15.78 10.29
N VAL A 72 5.94 14.69 10.98
CA VAL A 72 5.30 14.71 12.31
C VAL A 72 5.92 13.68 13.25
N THR A 73 5.62 13.76 14.54
CA THR A 73 6.03 12.74 15.52
C THR A 73 5.12 11.52 15.48
N GLN A 74 5.57 10.41 16.10
CA GLN A 74 4.81 9.17 16.16
C GLN A 74 3.43 9.31 16.83
N ASP A 75 3.24 10.30 17.70
CA ASP A 75 1.96 10.55 18.37
C ASP A 75 0.83 10.91 17.39
N TYR A 76 1.18 11.44 16.20
CA TYR A 76 0.23 11.78 15.15
C TYR A 76 -0.20 10.58 14.29
N PHE A 77 0.36 9.39 14.55
CA PHE A 77 0.14 8.21 13.74
C PHE A 77 -1.35 7.86 13.57
N LEU A 78 -2.11 7.86 14.67
CA LEU A 78 -3.53 7.51 14.62
C LEU A 78 -4.35 8.56 13.85
N TYR A 79 -4.05 9.85 14.03
CA TYR A 79 -4.69 10.93 13.30
C TYR A 79 -4.41 10.85 11.79
N MET A 80 -3.20 10.43 11.40
CA MET A 80 -2.86 10.22 9.99
C MET A 80 -3.62 9.04 9.39
N VAL A 81 -3.75 7.93 10.12
CA VAL A 81 -4.55 6.79 9.64
C VAL A 81 -6.03 7.14 9.53
N GLU A 82 -6.56 7.93 10.48
CA GLU A 82 -7.93 8.43 10.45
C GLU A 82 -8.16 9.37 9.25
N ALA A 83 -7.29 10.36 9.05
CA ALA A 83 -7.35 11.26 7.89
C ALA A 83 -7.32 10.48 6.56
N LEU A 84 -6.43 9.49 6.44
CA LEU A 84 -6.33 8.65 5.23
C LEU A 84 -7.54 7.75 5.03
N SER A 85 -8.33 7.47 6.06
CA SER A 85 -9.55 6.67 5.93
C SER A 85 -10.68 7.41 5.19
N GLU A 86 -10.65 8.74 5.19
CA GLU A 86 -11.58 9.60 4.42
C GLU A 86 -11.31 9.52 2.90
N LEU A 87 -10.22 8.89 2.47
CA LEU A 87 -9.99 8.57 1.05
C LEU A 87 -10.88 7.42 0.54
N HIS A 88 -11.63 6.76 1.42
CA HIS A 88 -12.55 5.68 1.07
C HIS A 88 -13.49 6.07 -0.08
N ASP A 89 -14.25 7.17 0.07
CA ASP A 89 -15.28 7.55 -0.90
C ASP A 89 -14.69 8.00 -2.25
N PRO A 90 -13.66 8.85 -2.30
CA PRO A 90 -12.98 9.19 -3.55
C PRO A 90 -12.45 7.96 -4.31
N ILE A 91 -11.83 7.01 -3.61
CA ILE A 91 -11.29 5.80 -4.23
C ILE A 91 -12.44 4.90 -4.71
N MET A 92 -13.49 4.73 -3.90
CA MET A 92 -14.68 3.97 -4.25
C MET A 92 -15.36 4.53 -5.50
N GLN A 93 -15.47 5.86 -5.62
CA GLN A 93 -16.00 6.53 -6.81
C GLN A 93 -15.08 6.35 -8.02
N TRP A 94 -13.76 6.45 -7.83
CA TRP A 94 -12.80 6.21 -8.89
C TRP A 94 -12.92 4.78 -9.44
N PHE A 95 -12.97 3.76 -8.57
CA PHE A 95 -13.17 2.37 -8.97
C PHE A 95 -14.43 2.16 -9.80
N LYS A 96 -15.56 2.75 -9.40
CA LYS A 96 -16.85 2.63 -10.12
C LYS A 96 -16.86 3.31 -11.48
N SER A 97 -16.10 4.38 -11.65
CA SER A 97 -16.05 5.17 -12.89
C SER A 97 -14.93 4.73 -13.83
N HIS A 98 -13.96 3.95 -13.34
CA HIS A 98 -12.81 3.55 -14.14
C HIS A 98 -13.22 2.50 -15.18
N PRO A 99 -12.89 2.67 -16.48
CA PRO A 99 -13.32 1.76 -17.54
C PRO A 99 -12.76 0.34 -17.42
N CYS A 100 -11.62 0.18 -16.74
CA CYS A 100 -11.00 -1.12 -16.47
C CYS A 100 -10.55 -1.19 -15.01
N PRO A 101 -11.48 -1.34 -14.04
CA PRO A 101 -11.15 -1.27 -12.63
C PRO A 101 -10.18 -2.39 -12.24
N PRO A 102 -9.33 -2.13 -11.24
CA PRO A 102 -8.41 -3.13 -10.72
C PRO A 102 -9.04 -4.43 -10.25
N LEU A 103 -8.33 -5.54 -10.45
CA LEU A 103 -8.74 -6.88 -10.01
C LEU A 103 -8.37 -7.21 -8.56
N ALA A 104 -7.42 -6.47 -7.99
CA ALA A 104 -6.97 -6.63 -6.61
C ALA A 104 -6.37 -5.32 -6.07
N ILE A 105 -6.34 -5.19 -4.75
CA ILE A 105 -5.66 -4.10 -4.05
C ILE A 105 -4.46 -4.68 -3.31
N LEU A 106 -3.27 -4.13 -3.53
CA LEU A 106 -2.14 -4.26 -2.63
C LEU A 106 -2.13 -3.03 -1.72
N THR A 107 -2.21 -3.21 -0.41
CA THR A 107 -2.29 -2.10 0.55
C THR A 107 -1.30 -2.27 1.69
N ASP A 108 -0.83 -1.17 2.24
CA ASP A 108 -0.20 -1.20 3.56
C ASP A 108 -1.23 -1.68 4.61
N VAL A 109 -0.79 -2.53 5.54
CA VAL A 109 -1.64 -3.12 6.58
C VAL A 109 -2.36 -2.07 7.43
N MET A 110 -1.78 -0.87 7.61
CA MET A 110 -2.34 0.19 8.45
C MET A 110 -3.66 0.74 7.90
N HIS A 111 -3.90 0.62 6.59
CA HIS A 111 -5.16 1.06 5.94
C HIS A 111 -6.19 -0.07 5.81
N ASN A 112 -5.82 -1.29 6.21
CA ASN A 112 -6.64 -2.47 5.93
C ASN A 112 -8.04 -2.40 6.56
N THR A 113 -8.23 -1.64 7.65
CA THR A 113 -9.53 -1.53 8.30
C THR A 113 -10.61 -1.03 7.34
N TRP A 114 -10.38 0.05 6.59
CA TRP A 114 -11.38 0.58 5.65
C TRP A 114 -11.24 -0.04 4.26
N ILE A 115 -10.00 -0.32 3.80
CA ILE A 115 -9.74 -0.98 2.52
C ILE A 115 -10.42 -2.35 2.41
N HIS A 116 -10.37 -3.19 3.46
CA HIS A 116 -11.04 -4.49 3.45
C HIS A 116 -12.55 -4.37 3.21
N SER A 117 -13.20 -3.37 3.84
CA SER A 117 -14.63 -3.13 3.68
C SER A 117 -14.98 -2.69 2.26
N MET A 118 -14.17 -1.78 1.72
CA MET A 118 -14.30 -1.30 0.35
C MET A 118 -14.09 -2.42 -0.67
N ALA A 119 -13.02 -3.21 -0.52
CA ALA A 119 -12.71 -4.34 -1.39
C ALA A 119 -13.81 -5.41 -1.37
N SER A 120 -14.36 -5.72 -0.19
CA SER A 120 -15.50 -6.62 -0.05
C SER A 120 -16.75 -6.11 -0.77
N THR A 121 -16.98 -4.78 -0.75
CA THR A 121 -18.12 -4.15 -1.46
C THR A 121 -17.92 -4.19 -2.97
N LEU A 122 -16.67 -4.06 -3.43
CA LEU A 122 -16.27 -4.17 -4.83
C LEU A 122 -16.18 -5.61 -5.34
N GLY A 123 -16.20 -6.61 -4.45
CA GLY A 123 -16.00 -8.01 -4.81
C GLY A 123 -14.57 -8.33 -5.27
N ILE A 124 -13.58 -7.53 -4.88
CA ILE A 124 -12.17 -7.69 -5.28
C ILE A 124 -11.31 -8.21 -4.12
N LYS A 125 -10.15 -8.75 -4.46
CA LYS A 125 -9.21 -9.33 -3.49
C LYS A 125 -8.28 -8.26 -2.92
N THR A 126 -7.94 -8.38 -1.64
CA THR A 126 -6.93 -7.53 -1.00
C THR A 126 -5.70 -8.37 -0.64
N ILE A 127 -4.53 -7.82 -0.89
CA ILE A 127 -3.22 -8.32 -0.46
C ILE A 127 -2.65 -7.26 0.48
N ASP A 128 -2.29 -7.64 1.69
CA ASP A 128 -1.66 -6.72 2.64
C ASP A 128 -0.15 -6.76 2.50
N PHE A 129 0.49 -5.61 2.65
CA PHE A 129 1.92 -5.46 2.79
C PHE A 129 2.24 -4.98 4.21
N LEU A 130 3.20 -5.64 4.84
CA LEU A 130 3.71 -5.25 6.14
C LEU A 130 5.24 -5.13 6.09
N PRO A 131 5.81 -3.94 6.32
CA PRO A 131 7.25 -3.69 6.27
C PRO A 131 7.96 -4.12 7.57
N LEU A 132 7.58 -5.27 8.13
CA LEU A 132 8.19 -5.82 9.35
C LEU A 132 8.85 -7.17 9.07
N SER A 133 9.84 -7.49 9.89
CA SER A 133 10.40 -8.84 9.92
C SER A 133 9.33 -9.86 10.35
N GLN A 134 9.49 -11.12 9.94
CA GLN A 134 8.63 -12.22 10.39
C GLN A 134 8.55 -12.32 11.92
N HIS A 135 9.67 -12.10 12.60
CA HIS A 135 9.73 -12.17 14.06
C HIS A 135 8.89 -11.06 14.70
N THR A 136 9.07 -9.82 14.24
CA THR A 136 8.31 -8.67 14.73
C THR A 136 6.83 -8.83 14.41
N ALA A 137 6.49 -9.29 13.20
CA ALA A 137 5.12 -9.59 12.82
C ALA A 137 4.51 -10.68 13.73
N SER A 138 5.18 -11.81 13.91
CA SER A 138 4.69 -12.90 14.78
C SER A 138 4.46 -12.44 16.22
N THR A 139 5.37 -11.63 16.76
CA THR A 139 5.23 -11.02 18.08
C THR A 139 4.06 -10.04 18.13
N LEU A 140 3.88 -9.19 17.12
CA LEU A 140 2.76 -8.26 17.01
C LEU A 140 1.42 -8.99 17.04
N TRP A 141 1.30 -10.09 16.28
CA TRP A 141 0.07 -10.91 16.28
C TRP A 141 -0.16 -11.65 17.60
N SER A 142 0.91 -12.13 18.25
CA SER A 142 0.81 -12.76 19.57
C SER A 142 0.34 -11.77 20.64
N ILE A 143 0.93 -10.57 20.69
CA ILE A 143 0.52 -9.49 21.60
C ILE A 143 -0.92 -9.05 21.30
N TYR A 144 -1.29 -8.98 20.02
CA TYR A 144 -2.64 -8.64 19.60
C TYR A 144 -3.70 -9.58 20.17
N GLN A 145 -3.49 -10.90 20.10
CA GLN A 145 -4.44 -11.86 20.65
C GLN A 145 -4.71 -11.63 22.14
N VAL A 146 -3.73 -11.06 22.85
CA VAL A 146 -3.82 -10.77 24.29
C VAL A 146 -4.41 -9.40 24.56
N LYS A 147 -4.05 -8.35 23.80
CA LYS A 147 -4.28 -6.95 24.22
C LYS A 147 -5.32 -6.17 23.43
N LYS A 148 -5.69 -6.52 22.19
CA LYS A 148 -6.70 -5.80 21.36
C LYS A 148 -6.57 -4.24 21.30
N GLU A 149 -5.45 -3.67 21.70
CA GLU A 149 -5.28 -2.23 21.96
C GLU A 149 -5.20 -1.39 20.66
N PHE A 150 -4.65 -1.93 19.57
CA PHE A 150 -4.54 -1.21 18.28
C PHE A 150 -5.74 -1.41 17.36
N PHE A 151 -6.40 -0.32 16.93
CA PHE A 151 -7.60 -0.32 16.06
C PHE A 151 -8.73 -1.27 16.53
N GLN A 152 -8.91 -1.42 17.85
CA GLN A 152 -9.82 -2.43 18.44
C GLN A 152 -9.55 -3.86 17.94
N GLY A 153 -8.35 -4.13 17.42
CA GLY A 153 -7.99 -5.38 16.77
C GLY A 153 -8.47 -5.58 15.34
N LYS A 154 -9.21 -4.63 14.77
CA LYS A 154 -9.85 -4.80 13.45
C LYS A 154 -8.83 -4.91 12.33
N MET A 155 -7.73 -4.17 12.41
CA MET A 155 -6.66 -4.17 11.41
C MET A 155 -6.05 -5.56 11.21
N LEU A 156 -5.48 -6.15 12.26
CA LEU A 156 -4.80 -7.45 12.19
C LEU A 156 -5.76 -8.62 11.94
N HIS A 157 -6.99 -8.53 12.45
CA HIS A 157 -8.03 -9.52 12.16
C HIS A 157 -8.44 -9.52 10.69
N LYS A 158 -8.62 -8.33 10.10
CA LYS A 158 -8.94 -8.19 8.67
C LYS A 158 -7.78 -8.66 7.80
N THR A 159 -6.55 -8.51 8.25
CA THR A 159 -5.37 -8.98 7.51
C THR A 159 -5.37 -10.48 7.32
N MET A 160 -5.75 -11.23 8.35
CA MET A 160 -5.86 -12.70 8.25
C MET A 160 -7.07 -13.18 7.43
N LYS A 161 -7.97 -12.27 7.02
CA LYS A 161 -9.09 -12.56 6.13
C LYS A 161 -8.81 -12.20 4.67
N ASN A 162 -7.76 -11.42 4.43
CA ASN A 162 -7.40 -10.99 3.09
C ASN A 162 -6.79 -12.15 2.29
N LEU A 163 -6.59 -11.93 1.00
CA LEU A 163 -6.07 -12.97 0.11
C LEU A 163 -4.68 -13.40 0.57
N ALA A 164 -3.78 -12.46 0.80
CA ALA A 164 -2.41 -12.77 1.16
C ALA A 164 -1.80 -11.65 2.02
N LEU A 165 -0.75 -12.01 2.76
CA LEU A 165 0.12 -11.09 3.48
C LEU A 165 1.52 -11.16 2.90
N VAL A 166 2.06 -10.02 2.50
CA VAL A 166 3.42 -9.85 2.00
C VAL A 166 4.26 -9.20 3.09
N LEU A 167 5.36 -9.87 3.44
CA LEU A 167 6.35 -9.40 4.41
C LEU A 167 7.61 -8.99 3.69
N ASN A 168 8.18 -7.84 4.08
CA ASN A 168 9.57 -7.53 3.75
C ASN A 168 10.50 -8.22 4.77
N SER A 169 10.51 -9.56 4.74
CA SER A 169 11.41 -10.42 5.50
C SER A 169 12.00 -11.54 4.63
N PHE A 170 13.10 -12.15 5.08
CA PHE A 170 13.74 -13.29 4.43
C PHE A 170 13.42 -14.58 5.19
N ARG A 171 13.03 -15.62 4.45
CA ARG A 171 12.49 -16.88 4.99
C ARG A 171 13.49 -17.62 5.88
N GLU A 172 14.77 -17.49 5.58
CA GLU A 172 15.87 -18.18 6.24
C GLU A 172 16.19 -17.61 7.62
N LEU A 173 15.71 -16.39 7.96
CA LEU A 173 16.02 -15.78 9.25
C LEU A 173 15.30 -16.48 10.41
N HIS A 174 14.01 -16.74 10.23
CA HIS A 174 13.10 -17.07 11.34
C HIS A 174 11.96 -18.02 10.91
N THR A 175 12.30 -19.21 10.43
CA THR A 175 11.34 -20.25 10.00
C THR A 175 10.22 -20.51 11.01
N LYS A 176 10.53 -20.57 12.31
CA LYS A 176 9.53 -20.75 13.38
C LYS A 176 8.50 -19.61 13.46
N SER A 177 8.93 -18.37 13.26
CA SER A 177 8.03 -17.21 13.28
C SER A 177 7.10 -17.19 12.06
N PHE A 178 7.61 -17.64 10.91
CA PHE A 178 6.82 -17.76 9.69
C PHE A 178 5.74 -18.84 9.79
N ASP A 179 6.09 -20.02 10.32
CA ASP A 179 5.13 -21.11 10.56
C ASP A 179 4.06 -20.69 11.59
N ALA A 180 4.45 -19.96 12.64
CA ALA A 180 3.51 -19.39 13.60
C ALA A 180 2.54 -18.42 12.93
N LEU A 181 3.00 -17.53 12.05
CA LEU A 181 2.14 -16.60 11.31
C LEU A 181 1.15 -17.33 10.40
N LYS A 182 1.59 -18.36 9.67
CA LYS A 182 0.71 -19.19 8.84
C LYS A 182 -0.35 -19.90 9.67
N SER A 183 0.03 -20.45 10.82
CA SER A 183 -0.92 -21.07 11.75
C SER A 183 -1.97 -20.07 12.24
N ILE A 184 -1.61 -18.80 12.44
CA ILE A 184 -2.55 -17.74 12.87
C ILE A 184 -3.46 -17.32 11.71
N ALA A 185 -2.90 -17.17 10.50
CA ALA A 185 -3.64 -16.74 9.31
C ALA A 185 -4.67 -17.77 8.83
N LYS A 186 -4.53 -19.05 9.23
CA LYS A 186 -5.35 -20.17 8.75
C LYS A 186 -5.35 -20.31 7.22
N HIS A 187 -4.34 -19.73 6.55
CA HIS A 187 -4.11 -19.82 5.12
C HIS A 187 -2.60 -19.76 4.83
N ASP A 188 -2.17 -20.40 3.73
CA ASP A 188 -0.74 -20.51 3.41
C ASP A 188 -0.17 -19.35 2.60
N ARG A 189 -1.00 -18.37 2.27
CA ARG A 189 -0.65 -17.22 1.41
C ARG A 189 0.01 -16.09 2.21
N ILE A 190 1.10 -16.44 2.89
CA ILE A 190 2.04 -15.47 3.47
C ILE A 190 3.30 -15.54 2.63
N TRP A 191 3.71 -14.42 2.05
CA TRP A 191 4.82 -14.32 1.11
C TRP A 191 5.92 -13.43 1.67
N ASP A 192 7.13 -13.95 1.66
CA ASP A 192 8.35 -13.21 1.92
C ASP A 192 8.92 -12.71 0.60
N VAL A 193 9.16 -11.41 0.49
CA VAL A 193 9.67 -10.79 -0.76
C VAL A 193 11.04 -10.13 -0.57
N SER A 194 11.79 -10.53 0.46
CA SER A 194 13.10 -9.95 0.74
C SER A 194 14.29 -10.55 0.00
N PRO A 195 15.42 -9.81 -0.01
CA PRO A 195 15.46 -8.37 0.27
C PRO A 195 14.90 -7.60 -0.92
N GLN A 196 13.98 -6.67 -0.66
CA GLN A 196 13.60 -5.67 -1.66
C GLN A 196 14.79 -4.72 -1.84
N CYS A 197 15.77 -5.15 -2.64
CA CYS A 197 16.91 -4.33 -3.00
C CYS A 197 16.44 -3.15 -3.83
N ARG A 198 17.02 -1.97 -3.60
CA ARG A 198 16.79 -0.80 -4.45
C ARG A 198 17.12 -1.18 -5.90
N LEU A 199 16.26 -0.79 -6.83
CA LEU A 199 16.50 -0.90 -8.25
C LEU A 199 17.56 0.14 -8.67
N MET A 200 18.81 -0.03 -8.22
CA MET A 200 19.95 0.70 -8.75
C MET A 200 20.47 -0.06 -9.96
N ARG A 201 19.89 0.19 -11.14
CA ARG A 201 20.52 -0.26 -12.36
C ARG A 201 21.70 0.67 -12.63
N SER A 202 22.91 0.18 -12.34
CA SER A 202 24.14 0.72 -12.92
C SER A 202 24.00 0.66 -14.44
N LEU A 203 23.60 1.78 -15.07
CA LEU A 203 23.86 2.01 -16.47
C LEU A 203 25.36 2.35 -16.62
N ARG A 204 26.21 1.32 -16.53
CA ARG A 204 27.57 1.38 -17.06
C ARG A 204 27.75 0.25 -18.04
N GLY A 205 27.93 0.62 -19.31
CA GLY A 205 28.65 -0.18 -20.29
C GLY A 205 27.79 -0.96 -21.27
N VAL A 206 27.18 -0.28 -22.24
CA VAL A 206 27.20 -0.76 -23.62
C VAL A 206 27.60 0.45 -24.47
N ALA A 207 28.91 0.56 -24.69
CA ALA A 207 29.49 1.30 -25.80
C ALA A 207 30.01 0.24 -26.79
#